data_AF-A0A923LF34-F1
#
_entry.id   AF-A0A923LF34-F1
#
_cell.length_a   1.000
_cell.length_b   1.000
_cell.length_c   1.000
_cell.angle_alpha   90.00
_cell.angle_beta   90.00
_cell.angle_gamma   90.00
#
_symmetry.space_group_name_H-M   'P 1'
#
loop_
_entity.id
_entity.type
_entity.pdbx_description
1 polymer ?
#
loop_
_entity_poly.entity_id
_entity_poly.type
_entity_poly.pdbx_seq_one_letter_code
_entity_poly.pdbx_strand_id
1 'polypeptide(L)'
;MDWRILSLNYRQIISRLLDCLGANNSCTGYDYIIYGLLLVMDDVKRINLITKSLYIDIAKFYNTSWNCVEKNIRAVVNSIWNSGNEELLEIIFKKSMQKKKLTNKQFFRYMYEYISVLYSKASIEDYNFCFTCPISQHYCKWLDEFYKNVKSQSEN
;
A
#
# COMPACT_ATOMS: atom_id res chain seq x y z
N MET A 1 -6.58 22.19 -6.59
CA MET A 1 -5.69 21.09 -6.15
C MET A 1 -5.65 20.07 -7.29
N ASP A 2 -4.48 19.82 -7.89
CA ASP A 2 -4.37 18.94 -9.06
C ASP A 2 -4.46 17.46 -8.63
N TRP A 3 -5.50 16.77 -9.06
CA TRP A 3 -5.71 15.34 -8.82
C TRP A 3 -4.53 14.49 -9.29
N ARG A 4 -3.81 14.91 -10.34
CA ARG A 4 -2.64 14.18 -10.85
C ARG A 4 -1.52 14.15 -9.80
N ILE A 5 -1.23 15.29 -9.16
CA ILE A 5 -0.22 15.39 -8.11
C ILE A 5 -0.63 14.56 -6.89
N LEU A 6 -1.92 14.62 -6.49
CA LEU A 6 -2.43 13.85 -5.36
C LEU A 6 -2.35 12.33 -5.62
N SER A 7 -2.72 11.91 -6.84
CA SER A 7 -2.67 10.49 -7.25
C SER A 7 -1.24 9.93 -7.30
N LEU A 8 -0.26 10.76 -7.68
CA LEU A 8 1.15 10.38 -7.71
C LEU A 8 1.71 10.20 -6.29
N ASN A 9 1.32 11.09 -5.36
CA ASN A 9 1.70 10.99 -3.95
C ASN A 9 1.12 9.74 -3.29
N TYR A 10 -0.17 9.44 -3.50
CA TYR A 10 -0.77 8.21 -2.98
C TYR A 10 -0.09 6.97 -3.53
N ARG A 11 0.21 6.91 -4.84
CA ARG A 11 0.88 5.77 -5.46
C ARG A 11 2.23 5.47 -4.80
N GLN A 12 3.05 6.51 -4.61
CA GLN A 12 4.37 6.36 -4.00
C GLN A 12 4.28 5.84 -2.56
N ILE A 13 3.34 6.37 -1.78
CA ILE A 13 3.11 5.94 -0.39
C ILE A 13 2.63 4.50 -0.34
N ILE A 14 1.64 4.13 -1.15
CA ILE A 14 1.10 2.77 -1.18
C ILE A 14 2.21 1.77 -1.56
N SER A 15 2.99 2.05 -2.60
CA SER A 15 4.11 1.20 -3.04
C SER A 15 5.12 1.00 -1.90
N ARG A 16 5.59 2.07 -1.26
CA ARG A 16 6.51 1.98 -0.12
C ARG A 16 5.93 1.17 1.04
N LEU A 17 4.65 1.35 1.36
CA LEU A 17 3.99 0.57 2.41
C LEU A 17 3.95 -0.93 2.06
N LEU A 18 3.68 -1.27 0.81
CA LEU A 18 3.70 -2.67 0.35
C LEU A 18 5.11 -3.27 0.44
N ASP A 19 6.13 -2.51 0.08
CA ASP A 19 7.54 -2.95 0.19
C ASP A 19 7.91 -3.20 1.66
N CYS A 20 7.58 -2.26 2.55
CA CYS A 20 7.76 -2.41 4.00
C CYS A 20 6.98 -3.59 4.58
N LEU A 21 5.83 -3.95 4.00
CA LEU A 21 5.04 -5.12 4.37
C LEU A 21 5.57 -6.43 3.77
N GLY A 22 6.68 -6.39 3.03
CA GLY A 22 7.32 -7.56 2.43
C GLY A 22 6.59 -8.08 1.17
N ALA A 23 5.81 -7.24 0.50
CA ALA A 23 5.22 -7.60 -0.78
C ALA A 23 6.29 -7.63 -1.88
N ASN A 24 6.26 -8.65 -2.75
CA ASN A 24 7.12 -8.69 -3.91
C ASN A 24 6.58 -7.78 -5.03
N ASN A 25 7.33 -6.73 -5.37
CA ASN A 25 6.95 -5.74 -6.39
C ASN A 25 6.92 -6.28 -7.83
N SER A 26 7.49 -7.46 -8.08
CA SER A 26 7.47 -8.11 -9.40
C SER A 26 6.21 -8.95 -9.62
N CYS A 27 5.38 -9.14 -8.59
CA CYS A 27 4.13 -9.89 -8.71
C CYS A 27 3.00 -8.98 -9.19
N THR A 28 2.21 -9.44 -10.17
CA THR A 28 1.10 -8.66 -10.75
C THR A 28 0.05 -8.22 -9.71
N GLY A 29 -0.13 -8.99 -8.63
CA GLY A 29 -1.02 -8.62 -7.53
C GLY A 29 -0.61 -7.33 -6.81
N TYR A 30 0.68 -6.96 -6.84
CA TYR A 30 1.20 -5.73 -6.27
C TYR A 30 0.62 -4.50 -6.98
N ASP A 31 0.69 -4.47 -8.31
CA ASP A 31 0.14 -3.41 -9.14
C ASP A 31 -1.39 -3.33 -9.06
N TYR A 32 -2.06 -4.48 -8.90
CA TYR A 32 -3.51 -4.53 -8.68
C TYR A 32 -3.89 -3.91 -7.35
N ILE A 33 -3.11 -4.11 -6.28
CA ILE A 33 -3.35 -3.50 -4.98
C ILE A 33 -3.13 -1.99 -5.05
N ILE A 34 -2.05 -1.52 -5.67
CA ILE A 34 -1.78 -0.08 -5.82
C ILE A 34 -2.94 0.58 -6.56
N TYR A 35 -3.29 0.08 -7.75
CA TYR A 35 -4.37 0.67 -8.54
C TYR A 35 -5.71 0.57 -7.81
N GLY A 36 -5.99 -0.57 -7.16
CA GLY A 36 -7.19 -0.75 -6.35
C GLY A 36 -7.29 0.24 -5.19
N LEU A 37 -6.18 0.52 -4.48
CA LEU A 37 -6.16 1.49 -3.39
C LEU A 37 -6.34 2.91 -3.89
N LEU A 38 -5.79 3.26 -5.06
CA LEU A 38 -6.06 4.56 -5.70
C LEU A 38 -7.54 4.74 -6.01
N LEU A 39 -8.20 3.72 -6.57
CA LEU A 39 -9.65 3.74 -6.81
C LEU A 39 -10.45 3.85 -5.50
N VAL A 40 -9.99 3.18 -4.45
CA VAL A 40 -10.64 3.24 -3.12
C VAL A 40 -10.43 4.59 -2.43
N MET A 41 -9.30 5.27 -2.63
CA MET A 41 -9.11 6.64 -2.14
C MET A 41 -10.06 7.63 -2.83
N ASP A 42 -10.35 7.40 -4.11
CA ASP A 42 -11.33 8.18 -4.88
C ASP A 42 -12.77 7.92 -4.42
N ASP A 43 -13.14 6.64 -4.24
CA ASP A 43 -14.45 6.24 -3.68
C ASP A 43 -14.34 5.03 -2.75
N VAL A 44 -14.41 5.30 -1.44
CA VAL A 44 -14.33 4.29 -0.38
C VAL A 44 -15.44 3.23 -0.47
N LYS A 45 -16.59 3.54 -1.10
CA LYS A 45 -17.70 2.58 -1.24
C LYS A 45 -17.30 1.34 -2.06
N ARG A 46 -16.27 1.46 -2.91
CA ARG A 46 -15.72 0.36 -3.72
C ARG A 46 -15.23 -0.82 -2.88
N ILE A 47 -14.78 -0.59 -1.64
CA ILE A 47 -14.42 -1.67 -0.70
C ILE A 47 -15.62 -2.60 -0.44
N ASN A 48 -16.83 -2.03 -0.31
CA ASN A 48 -18.03 -2.80 -0.04
C ASN A 48 -18.55 -3.57 -1.26
N LEU A 49 -18.19 -3.11 -2.46
CA LEU A 49 -18.57 -3.71 -3.74
C LEU A 49 -17.37 -4.33 -4.45
N ILE A 50 -16.47 -4.98 -3.71
CA ILE A 50 -15.17 -5.39 -4.23
C ILE A 50 -15.26 -6.27 -5.49
N THR A 51 -16.20 -7.24 -5.54
CA THR A 51 -16.39 -8.12 -6.70
C THR A 51 -17.19 -7.47 -7.83
N LYS A 52 -18.06 -6.50 -7.51
CA LYS A 52 -19.00 -5.87 -8.46
C LYS A 52 -18.50 -4.53 -9.00
N SER A 53 -17.42 -3.99 -8.44
CA SER A 53 -16.85 -2.70 -8.84
C SER A 53 -15.33 -2.79 -8.85
N LEU A 54 -14.67 -2.90 -7.69
CA LEU A 54 -13.22 -2.76 -7.62
C LEU A 54 -12.47 -3.75 -8.52
N TYR A 55 -12.79 -5.05 -8.43
CA TYR A 55 -12.14 -6.06 -9.26
C TYR A 55 -12.49 -5.92 -10.75
N ILE A 56 -13.69 -5.46 -11.07
CA ILE A 56 -14.10 -5.24 -12.46
C ILE A 56 -13.29 -4.09 -13.07
N ASP A 57 -13.09 -3.00 -12.33
CA ASP A 57 -12.37 -1.83 -12.82
C ASP A 57 -10.86 -2.09 -12.92
N ILE A 58 -10.27 -2.83 -11.97
CA ILE A 58 -8.88 -3.31 -12.07
C ILE A 58 -8.75 -4.25 -13.28
N ALA A 59 -9.68 -5.19 -13.45
CA ALA A 59 -9.65 -6.16 -14.54
C ALA A 59 -9.71 -5.48 -15.91
N LYS A 60 -10.58 -4.49 -16.07
CA LYS A 60 -10.67 -3.66 -17.29
C LYS A 60 -9.37 -2.93 -17.57
N PHE A 61 -8.77 -2.30 -16.55
CA PHE A 61 -7.53 -1.53 -16.71
C PHE A 61 -6.35 -2.39 -17.16
N TYR A 62 -6.18 -3.57 -16.55
CA TYR A 62 -5.07 -4.49 -16.87
C TYR A 62 -5.41 -5.53 -17.93
N ASN A 63 -6.55 -5.38 -18.63
CA ASN A 63 -7.04 -6.33 -19.64
C ASN A 63 -6.98 -7.81 -19.17
N THR A 64 -7.58 -8.07 -18.01
CA THR A 64 -7.63 -9.40 -17.38
C THR A 64 -9.04 -9.73 -16.88
N SER A 65 -9.22 -10.84 -16.15
CA SER A 65 -10.49 -11.19 -15.53
C SER A 65 -10.54 -10.81 -14.04
N TRP A 66 -11.73 -10.52 -13.53
CA TRP A 66 -11.92 -10.22 -12.10
C TRP A 66 -11.47 -11.37 -11.17
N ASN A 67 -11.59 -12.62 -11.63
CA ASN A 67 -11.08 -13.80 -10.94
C ASN A 67 -9.55 -13.80 -10.86
N CYS A 68 -8.87 -13.42 -11.94
CA CYS A 68 -7.41 -13.26 -11.94
C CYS A 68 -6.98 -12.15 -10.98
N VAL A 69 -7.70 -11.03 -10.96
CA VAL A 69 -7.44 -9.93 -10.02
C VAL A 69 -7.55 -10.42 -8.57
N GLU A 70 -8.67 -11.04 -8.20
CA GLU A 70 -8.91 -11.55 -6.85
C GLU A 70 -7.82 -12.54 -6.41
N LYS A 71 -7.46 -13.49 -7.29
CA LYS A 71 -6.45 -14.51 -7.00
C LYS A 71 -5.06 -13.92 -6.78
N ASN A 72 -4.65 -12.98 -7.62
CA ASN A 72 -3.33 -12.35 -7.50
C ASN A 72 -3.24 -11.46 -6.26
N ILE A 73 -4.29 -10.68 -5.96
CA ILE A 73 -4.33 -9.88 -4.73
C ILE A 73 -4.25 -10.80 -3.51
N ARG A 74 -5.02 -11.88 -3.48
CA ARG A 74 -5.01 -12.83 -2.37
C ARG A 74 -3.65 -13.49 -2.18
N ALA A 75 -2.91 -13.77 -3.26
CA ALA A 75 -1.55 -14.28 -3.17
C ALA A 75 -0.63 -13.28 -2.45
N VAL A 76 -0.70 -12.00 -2.81
CA VAL A 76 0.08 -10.93 -2.14
C VAL A 76 -0.34 -10.76 -0.68
N VAL A 77 -1.64 -10.75 -0.38
CA VAL A 77 -2.14 -10.65 1.01
C VAL A 77 -1.65 -11.82 1.86
N ASN A 78 -1.66 -13.05 1.31
CA ASN A 78 -1.10 -14.21 2.02
C ASN A 78 0.41 -14.05 2.26
N SER A 79 1.16 -13.54 1.28
CA SER A 79 2.60 -13.29 1.42
C SER A 79 2.88 -12.28 2.53
N ILE A 80 2.16 -11.16 2.54
CA ILE A 80 2.28 -10.12 3.58
C ILE A 80 1.93 -10.68 4.96
N TRP A 81 0.84 -11.46 5.07
CA TRP A 81 0.42 -12.04 6.35
C TRP A 81 1.47 -12.96 6.98
N ASN A 82 2.19 -13.68 6.12
CA ASN A 82 3.26 -14.60 6.51
C ASN A 82 4.65 -13.95 6.52
N SER A 83 4.74 -12.63 6.28
CA SER A 83 6.01 -11.90 6.39
C SER A 83 6.45 -11.79 7.85
N GLY A 84 7.75 -11.66 8.07
CA GLY A 84 8.33 -11.50 9.41
C GLY A 84 8.15 -10.11 10.04
N ASN A 85 7.45 -9.19 9.36
CA ASN A 85 7.29 -7.80 9.81
C ASN A 85 6.12 -7.67 10.80
N GLU A 86 6.16 -8.46 11.88
CA GLU A 86 5.06 -8.59 12.85
C GLU A 86 4.59 -7.27 13.44
N GLU A 87 5.52 -6.34 13.70
CA GLU A 87 5.19 -5.02 14.22
C GLU A 87 4.32 -4.19 13.25
N LEU A 88 4.71 -4.12 11.97
CA LEU A 88 3.93 -3.39 10.96
C LEU A 88 2.58 -4.07 10.71
N LEU A 89 2.55 -5.40 10.73
CA LEU A 89 1.30 -6.15 10.64
C LEU A 89 0.39 -5.85 11.84
N GLU A 90 0.94 -5.67 13.03
CA GLU A 90 0.17 -5.28 14.20
C GLU A 90 -0.39 -3.87 14.06
N ILE A 91 0.45 -2.90 13.70
CA ILE A 91 0.07 -1.49 13.56
C ILE A 91 -1.05 -1.31 12.53
N ILE A 92 -0.91 -1.94 11.36
CA ILE A 92 -1.82 -1.71 10.22
C ILE A 92 -3.03 -2.65 10.30
N PHE A 93 -2.82 -3.93 10.63
CA PHE A 93 -3.84 -4.97 10.50
C PHE A 93 -4.38 -5.50 11.84
N LYS A 94 -3.81 -5.04 12.97
CA LYS A 94 -4.16 -5.52 14.32
C LYS A 94 -4.03 -7.05 14.40
N LYS A 95 -2.93 -7.58 13.85
CA LYS A 95 -2.71 -9.02 13.59
C LYS A 95 -2.93 -9.90 14.83
N SER A 96 -2.50 -9.45 16.00
CA SER A 96 -2.69 -10.11 17.30
C SER A 96 -4.18 -10.32 17.65
N MET A 97 -5.05 -9.42 17.20
CA MET A 97 -6.50 -9.49 17.41
C MET A 97 -7.22 -10.31 16.33
N GLN A 98 -6.55 -10.63 15.22
CA GLN A 98 -7.13 -11.40 14.13
C GLN A 98 -6.95 -12.90 14.34
N LYS A 99 -8.07 -13.62 14.48
CA LYS A 99 -8.06 -15.09 14.62
C LYS A 99 -7.61 -15.82 13.34
N LYS A 100 -7.67 -15.15 12.18
CA LYS A 100 -7.39 -15.72 10.86
C LYS A 100 -6.77 -14.66 9.96
N LYS A 101 -6.09 -15.11 8.91
CA LYS A 101 -5.58 -14.25 7.83
C LYS A 101 -6.67 -13.33 7.26
N LEU A 102 -6.26 -12.15 6.82
CA LEU A 102 -7.17 -11.19 6.21
C LEU A 102 -7.74 -11.69 4.88
N THR A 103 -9.02 -11.39 4.66
CA THR A 103 -9.62 -11.40 3.33
C THR A 103 -9.14 -10.18 2.54
N ASN A 104 -9.19 -10.24 1.20
CA ASN A 104 -8.85 -9.09 0.36
C ASN A 104 -9.65 -7.83 0.74
N LYS A 105 -10.94 -7.97 1.06
CA LYS A 105 -11.79 -6.85 1.51
C LYS A 105 -11.27 -6.22 2.80
N GLN A 106 -10.92 -7.03 3.80
CA GLN A 106 -10.35 -6.52 5.05
C GLN A 106 -9.00 -5.86 4.83
N PHE A 107 -8.16 -6.45 3.97
CA PHE A 107 -6.85 -5.87 3.62
C PHE A 107 -7.00 -4.46 3.03
N PHE A 108 -7.83 -4.28 1.99
CA PHE A 108 -8.09 -2.95 1.41
C PHE A 108 -8.63 -1.97 2.44
N ARG A 109 -9.52 -2.42 3.33
CA ARG A 109 -10.08 -1.58 4.39
C ARG A 109 -9.04 -1.09 5.38
N TYR A 110 -8.20 -1.97 5.90
CA TYR A 110 -7.14 -1.57 6.83
C TYR A 110 -6.11 -0.66 6.19
N MET A 111 -5.69 -0.96 4.95
CA MET A 111 -4.80 -0.10 4.19
C MET A 111 -5.42 1.29 3.98
N TYR A 112 -6.71 1.36 3.62
CA TYR A 112 -7.41 2.64 3.47
C TYR A 112 -7.49 3.42 4.77
N GLU A 113 -7.88 2.78 5.87
CA GLU A 113 -7.97 3.42 7.19
C GLU A 113 -6.60 3.97 7.61
N TYR A 114 -5.53 3.18 7.47
CA TYR A 114 -4.17 3.59 7.81
C TYR A 114 -3.68 4.78 6.97
N ILE A 115 -3.81 4.69 5.64
CA ILE A 115 -3.42 5.77 4.73
C ILE A 115 -4.23 7.04 5.02
N SER A 116 -5.54 6.94 5.22
CA SER A 116 -6.39 8.09 5.53
C SER A 116 -5.97 8.81 6.81
N VAL A 117 -5.58 8.05 7.85
CA VAL A 117 -5.07 8.61 9.11
C VAL A 117 -3.71 9.28 8.93
N LEU A 118 -2.81 8.71 8.11
CA LEU A 118 -1.53 9.35 7.80
C LEU A 118 -1.73 10.74 7.16
N TYR A 119 -2.72 10.86 6.27
CA TYR A 119 -3.04 12.12 5.62
C TYR A 119 -3.80 13.11 6.51
N SER A 120 -4.65 12.65 7.43
CA SER A 120 -5.39 13.55 8.33
C SER A 120 -4.51 14.17 9.42
N LYS A 121 -3.42 13.48 9.82
CA LYS A 121 -2.42 14.01 10.75
C LYS A 121 -1.43 14.98 10.10
N ALA A 122 -1.34 14.98 8.77
CA ALA A 122 -0.46 15.85 8.01
C ALA A 122 -1.07 17.26 7.88
N SER A 123 -0.97 18.06 8.94
CA SER A 123 -1.12 19.51 8.85
C SER A 123 0.20 20.10 8.36
N ILE A 124 0.23 20.54 7.10
CA ILE A 124 1.04 21.63 6.49
C ILE A 124 2.58 21.61 6.74
N GLU A 125 3.34 21.60 5.62
CA GLU A 125 4.78 21.89 5.53
C GLU A 125 5.72 20.94 6.29
N ASP A 126 5.92 19.75 5.75
CA ASP A 126 7.21 19.05 5.72
C ASP A 126 6.98 17.65 5.16
N TYR A 127 7.11 17.48 3.84
CA TYR A 127 7.32 16.15 3.25
C TYR A 127 8.75 15.67 3.57
N ASN A 128 9.13 15.68 4.84
CA ASN A 128 10.19 14.82 5.35
C ASN A 128 9.51 13.52 5.72
N PHE A 129 9.54 12.59 4.77
CA PHE A 129 9.13 11.20 4.98
C PHE A 129 9.75 10.72 6.30
N CYS A 130 8.94 10.23 7.24
CA CYS A 130 9.48 9.71 8.50
C CYS A 130 10.34 8.48 8.17
N PHE A 131 11.65 8.67 8.07
CA PHE A 131 12.65 7.64 7.77
C PHE A 131 12.92 6.77 9.00
N THR A 132 11.88 6.22 9.62
CA THR A 132 12.09 5.23 10.69
C THR A 132 12.51 3.93 10.05
N CYS A 133 13.72 3.49 10.38
CA CYS A 133 14.21 2.19 9.94
C CYS A 133 13.27 1.08 10.44
N PRO A 134 12.85 0.16 9.57
CA PRO A 134 11.93 -0.92 9.95
C PRO A 134 12.55 -1.93 10.93
N ILE A 135 13.84 -1.82 11.21
CA ILE A 135 14.56 -2.69 12.16
C ILE A 135 14.78 -1.98 13.50
N SER A 136 15.02 -0.67 13.51
CA SER A 136 15.40 0.06 14.74
C SER A 136 14.38 1.08 15.23
N GLN A 137 13.31 1.35 14.46
CA GLN A 137 12.25 2.32 14.74
C GLN A 137 12.72 3.76 15.03
N HIS A 138 13.99 4.06 14.77
CA HIS A 138 14.55 5.41 14.84
C HIS A 138 14.85 5.92 13.43
N TYR A 139 14.98 7.25 13.33
CA TYR A 139 15.48 7.90 12.13
C TYR A 139 16.79 7.24 11.66
N CYS A 140 16.79 6.74 10.44
CA CYS A 140 17.92 6.00 9.90
C CYS A 140 18.62 6.80 8.82
N LYS A 141 19.72 7.41 9.23
CA LYS A 141 20.63 8.16 8.36
C LYS A 141 21.08 7.35 7.13
N TRP A 142 21.23 6.04 7.28
CA TRP A 142 21.60 5.14 6.19
C TRP A 142 20.50 4.99 5.11
N LEU A 143 19.22 4.90 5.51
CA LEU A 143 18.10 4.88 4.56
C LEU A 143 17.91 6.25 3.90
N ASP A 144 18.05 7.33 4.67
CA ASP A 144 18.01 8.70 4.14
C ASP A 144 19.14 8.95 3.11
N GLU A 145 20.38 8.56 3.42
CA GLU A 145 21.52 8.65 2.51
C GLU A 145 21.37 7.71 1.30
N PHE A 146 20.89 6.49 1.48
CA PHE A 146 20.60 5.57 0.38
C PHE A 146 19.63 6.20 -0.64
N TYR A 147 18.51 6.78 -0.18
CA TYR A 147 17.53 7.41 -1.05
C TYR A 147 18.03 8.73 -1.66
N LYS A 148 18.84 9.52 -0.95
CA LYS A 148 19.52 10.69 -1.51
C LYS A 148 20.49 10.28 -2.62
N ASN A 149 21.23 9.20 -2.44
CA ASN A 149 22.20 8.68 -3.41
C ASN A 149 21.54 8.12 -4.68
N VAL A 150 20.40 7.42 -4.53
CA VAL A 150 19.58 6.97 -5.69
C VAL A 150 19.06 8.17 -6.50
N LYS A 151 18.70 9.26 -5.84
CA LYS A 151 18.19 10.48 -6.49
C LYS A 151 19.29 11.24 -7.24
N SER A 152 20.50 11.32 -6.69
CA SER A 152 21.66 11.90 -7.38
C SER A 152 22.18 11.07 -8.56
N GLN A 153 21.80 9.80 -8.69
CA GLN A 153 22.10 8.97 -9.86
C GLN A 153 21.07 9.10 -10.99
N SER A 154 19.95 9.80 -10.76
CA SER A 154 18.95 10.12 -11.78
C SER A 154 19.09 11.52 -12.39
N GLU A 155 20.06 12.31 -11.93
CA GLU A 155 20.32 13.69 -12.39
C GLU A 155 21.66 13.83 -13.15
N ASN A 156 22.33 12.73 -13.49
CA ASN A 156 23.47 12.69 -14.42
C ASN A 156 23.19 11.80 -15.63
#